data_AF-A0A7Y7AC67-F1
#
_entry.id   AF-A0A7Y7AC67-F1
#
_cell.length_a   1.000
_cell.length_b   1.000
_cell.length_c   1.000
_cell.angle_alpha   90.00
_cell.angle_beta   90.00
_cell.angle_gamma   90.00
#
_symmetry.space_group_name_H-M   'P 1'
#
loop_
_entity.id
_entity.type
_entity.pdbx_description
1 polymer ?
#
loop_
_entity_poly.entity_id
_entity_poly.type
_entity_poly.pdbx_seq_one_letter_code
_entity_poly.pdbx_strand_id
1 'polypeptide(L)'
;MKKTLLFLFLLASISSSHACLNYYYSIDKDGHFHNAEDVKRAFNTNFNAKLVERRLKNLQEKLKTERDYKLLSDYAVLLLQAGKTEIALDILEQLSIKHPNDYQIAANLGTAYELSGNNEKALEYIKRGLELNPDSHGGSEWVHVALLEAKLKLAEDSTYLKNRTVLNLTQAQENDAKVLDQLLIQVRERFPFCKGPNDPIMASLLIDLGDCFANTASLEVAKTCYEIAHHYYGASSTETDPKIEKVKELLRQYSGRSLDQPAMQREHGEGMHNRMSRLPYQKMLDDNNPDGYEINWSLVQSNADSLLNWAGIERFIPPVEKEEVDTLAVSSETSVQSSKEDDSTPIWIYLTIGVFVLGTVIVILTKRKKG
;
A
#
# COMPACT_ATOMS: atom_id res chain seq x y z
N MET A 1 -19.67 12.24 80.87
CA MET A 1 -19.08 10.89 80.98
C MET A 1 -19.68 10.02 79.89
N LYS A 2 -18.83 9.33 79.09
CA LYS A 2 -19.01 8.01 78.42
C LYS A 2 -20.33 7.74 77.67
N LYS A 3 -20.42 7.10 76.50
CA LYS A 3 -19.53 6.42 75.55
C LYS A 3 -20.47 6.00 74.40
N THR A 4 -19.98 6.04 73.16
CA THR A 4 -20.15 5.06 72.07
C THR A 4 -21.37 4.11 72.10
N LEU A 5 -22.17 4.09 71.02
CA LEU A 5 -22.26 3.01 70.01
C LEU A 5 -23.63 3.11 69.27
N LEU A 6 -23.63 3.43 67.98
CA LEU A 6 -24.49 2.71 67.03
C LEU A 6 -23.76 2.70 65.67
N PHE A 7 -22.99 1.64 65.49
CA PHE A 7 -22.32 1.29 64.24
C PHE A 7 -23.08 0.09 63.67
N LEU A 8 -23.05 -0.03 62.34
CA LEU A 8 -23.53 -1.14 61.50
C LEU A 8 -25.05 -1.29 61.35
N PHE A 9 -25.56 -0.80 60.22
CA PHE A 9 -26.37 -1.62 59.29
C PHE A 9 -26.34 -1.00 57.88
N LEU A 10 -25.15 -0.71 57.36
CA LEU A 10 -24.95 -0.72 55.90
C LEU A 10 -24.43 -2.11 55.56
N LEU A 11 -25.34 -3.09 55.57
CA LEU A 11 -25.08 -4.36 54.92
C LEU A 11 -24.89 -4.03 53.45
N ALA A 12 -23.63 -4.13 53.04
CA ALA A 12 -23.19 -4.15 51.67
C ALA A 12 -23.99 -5.20 50.88
N SER A 13 -25.15 -4.81 50.34
CA SER A 13 -25.66 -5.39 49.12
C SER A 13 -24.77 -4.87 48.00
N ILE A 14 -23.56 -5.43 47.91
CA ILE A 14 -22.82 -5.47 46.65
C ILE A 14 -23.64 -6.42 45.79
N SER A 15 -24.72 -5.91 45.22
CA SER A 15 -25.34 -6.51 44.07
C SER A 15 -24.23 -6.50 43.02
N SER A 16 -23.70 -7.67 42.69
CA SER A 16 -22.83 -7.83 41.53
C SER A 16 -23.62 -7.29 40.34
N SER A 17 -23.38 -6.04 39.96
CA SER A 17 -23.96 -5.48 38.74
C SER A 17 -23.22 -6.17 37.61
N HIS A 18 -23.75 -7.28 37.12
CA HIS A 18 -23.33 -7.85 35.85
C HIS A 18 -23.49 -6.74 34.82
N ALA A 19 -22.39 -6.21 34.33
CA ALA A 19 -22.43 -5.21 33.28
C ALA A 19 -23.12 -5.85 32.06
N CYS A 20 -24.07 -5.15 31.43
CA CYS A 20 -24.75 -5.61 30.22
C CYS A 20 -23.80 -5.56 29.01
N LEU A 21 -22.66 -6.23 29.09
CA LEU A 21 -21.65 -6.28 28.06
C LEU A 21 -22.11 -7.25 26.98
N ASN A 22 -21.90 -6.85 25.72
CA ASN A 22 -22.21 -7.64 24.56
C ASN A 22 -20.90 -7.91 23.82
N TYR A 23 -20.59 -9.19 23.63
CA TYR A 23 -19.41 -9.63 22.90
C TYR A 23 -19.81 -10.18 21.53
N TYR A 24 -18.94 -9.99 20.56
CA TYR A 24 -19.11 -10.60 19.24
C TYR A 24 -18.10 -11.73 19.05
N TYR A 25 -18.54 -12.79 18.39
CA TYR A 25 -17.68 -13.91 18.01
C TYR A 25 -17.75 -14.20 16.51
N SER A 26 -16.70 -14.83 16.00
CA SER A 26 -16.63 -15.39 14.65
C SER A 26 -16.41 -16.89 14.70
N ILE A 27 -16.49 -17.55 13.55
CA ILE A 27 -16.30 -18.99 13.39
C ILE A 27 -15.32 -19.23 12.24
N ASP A 28 -14.37 -20.15 12.42
CA ASP A 28 -13.46 -20.61 11.36
C ASP A 28 -14.07 -21.75 10.50
N LYS A 29 -13.32 -22.29 9.54
CA LYS A 29 -13.80 -23.35 8.64
C LYS A 29 -14.15 -24.64 9.39
N ASP A 30 -13.44 -24.95 10.47
CA ASP A 30 -13.58 -26.19 11.25
C ASP A 30 -14.69 -26.05 12.33
N GLY A 31 -15.22 -24.84 12.49
CA GLY A 31 -16.34 -24.54 13.35
C GLY A 31 -15.92 -24.15 14.77
N HIS A 32 -14.66 -23.77 15.00
CA HIS A 32 -14.21 -23.21 16.27
C HIS A 32 -14.62 -21.74 16.39
N PHE A 33 -14.87 -21.31 17.62
CA PHE A 33 -15.29 -19.94 17.93
C PHE A 33 -14.10 -19.06 18.27
N HIS A 34 -14.14 -17.79 17.85
CA HIS A 34 -13.06 -16.82 18.02
C HIS A 34 -13.60 -15.45 18.46
N ASN A 35 -12.77 -14.64 19.16
CA ASN A 35 -13.12 -13.25 19.47
C ASN A 35 -13.22 -12.43 18.17
N ALA A 36 -14.31 -11.68 17.99
CA ALA A 36 -14.49 -10.83 16.82
C ALA A 36 -14.13 -9.34 17.02
N GLU A 37 -13.55 -8.94 18.14
CA GLU A 37 -13.12 -7.54 18.39
C GLU A 37 -11.98 -7.10 17.45
N ASP A 38 -10.94 -7.91 17.29
CA ASP A 38 -9.72 -7.51 16.56
C ASP A 38 -9.86 -7.58 15.02
N VAL A 39 -10.83 -8.35 14.52
CA VAL A 39 -10.97 -8.66 13.09
C VAL A 39 -11.79 -7.65 12.28
N LYS A 40 -12.38 -6.63 12.93
CA LYS A 40 -13.32 -5.68 12.28
C LYS A 40 -12.69 -4.38 11.77
N ARG A 41 -11.40 -4.15 12.00
CA ARG A 41 -10.76 -2.92 11.56
C ARG A 41 -10.63 -2.92 10.03
N ALA A 42 -11.34 -1.99 9.40
CA ALA A 42 -11.37 -1.75 7.96
C ALA A 42 -9.98 -1.38 7.41
N PHE A 43 -9.82 -1.59 6.10
CA PHE A 43 -8.64 -1.20 5.35
C PHE A 43 -8.76 0.26 4.90
N ASN A 44 -7.73 1.04 5.20
CA ASN A 44 -7.64 2.43 4.79
C ASN A 44 -7.37 2.49 3.28
N THR A 45 -8.31 3.02 2.51
CA THR A 45 -8.17 3.19 1.05
C THR A 45 -7.26 4.36 0.66
N ASN A 46 -6.98 5.25 1.61
CA ASN A 46 -6.06 6.37 1.46
C ASN A 46 -5.55 6.86 2.84
N PHE A 47 -4.61 7.82 2.80
CA PHE A 47 -4.14 8.53 3.98
C PHE A 47 -5.00 9.75 4.29
N ASN A 48 -5.15 10.05 5.59
CA ASN A 48 -5.78 11.29 6.03
C ASN A 48 -4.87 12.49 5.73
N ALA A 49 -5.11 13.17 4.60
CA ALA A 49 -4.28 14.26 4.11
C ALA A 49 -4.16 15.43 5.12
N LYS A 50 -5.23 15.75 5.84
CA LYS A 50 -5.24 16.79 6.87
C LYS A 50 -4.35 16.42 8.07
N LEU A 51 -4.36 15.15 8.48
CA LEU A 51 -3.46 14.63 9.51
C LEU A 51 -2.01 14.65 9.04
N VAL A 52 -1.75 14.27 7.79
CA VAL A 52 -0.42 14.30 7.18
C VAL A 52 0.13 15.72 7.14
N GLU A 53 -0.64 16.71 6.65
CA GLU A 53 -0.22 18.13 6.67
C GLU A 53 0.12 18.59 8.08
N ARG A 54 -0.77 18.32 9.05
CA ARG A 54 -0.54 18.72 10.45
C ARG A 54 0.75 18.11 11.01
N ARG A 55 1.01 16.84 10.70
CA ARG A 55 2.23 16.15 11.17
C ARG A 55 3.48 16.69 10.49
N LEU A 56 3.44 16.95 9.18
CA LEU A 56 4.53 17.59 8.44
C LEU A 56 4.87 18.95 9.06
N LYS A 57 3.87 19.80 9.29
CA LYS A 57 4.06 21.11 9.94
C LYS A 57 4.66 21.00 11.35
N ASN A 58 4.26 20.01 12.13
CA ASN A 58 4.81 19.81 13.47
C ASN A 58 6.27 19.31 13.41
N LEU A 59 6.58 18.35 12.53
CA LEU A 59 7.92 17.78 12.41
C LEU A 59 8.92 18.78 11.85
N GLN A 60 8.55 19.64 10.88
CA GLN A 60 9.48 20.65 10.36
C GLN A 60 9.92 21.65 11.44
N GLU A 61 9.04 22.04 12.38
CA GLU A 61 9.43 22.97 13.43
C GLU A 61 10.38 22.30 14.43
N LYS A 62 10.15 21.03 14.76
CA LYS A 62 11.08 20.24 15.58
C LYS A 62 12.43 20.05 14.90
N LEU A 63 12.44 19.74 13.60
CA LEU A 63 13.66 19.52 12.83
C LEU A 63 14.59 20.74 12.87
N LYS A 64 14.05 21.95 12.75
CA LYS A 64 14.83 23.20 12.82
C LYS A 64 15.58 23.38 14.14
N THR A 65 15.05 22.82 15.23
CA THR A 65 15.61 22.99 16.58
C THR A 65 16.42 21.79 17.07
N GLU A 66 15.99 20.58 16.73
CA GLU A 66 16.53 19.33 17.31
C GLU A 66 17.64 18.72 16.46
N ARG A 67 17.66 18.96 15.14
CA ARG A 67 18.61 18.38 14.18
C ARG A 67 18.72 16.85 14.26
N ASP A 68 17.59 16.17 14.47
CA ASP A 68 17.54 14.71 14.58
C ASP A 68 17.19 14.07 13.23
N TYR A 69 18.07 13.20 12.75
CA TYR A 69 17.89 12.47 11.50
C TYR A 69 16.69 11.52 11.54
N LYS A 70 16.28 11.05 12.73
CA LYS A 70 15.09 10.19 12.90
C LYS A 70 13.81 10.96 12.63
N LEU A 71 13.73 12.22 13.08
CA LEU A 71 12.63 13.11 12.73
C LEU A 71 12.60 13.39 11.22
N LEU A 72 13.76 13.41 10.55
CA LEU A 72 13.83 13.57 9.11
C LEU A 72 13.36 12.30 8.38
N SER A 73 13.67 11.12 8.92
CA SER A 73 13.11 9.85 8.42
C SER A 73 11.59 9.81 8.57
N ASP A 74 11.04 10.19 9.74
CA ASP A 74 9.60 10.32 9.95
C ASP A 74 8.96 11.33 8.98
N TYR A 75 9.64 12.43 8.70
CA TYR A 75 9.20 13.43 7.73
C TYR A 75 9.14 12.84 6.31
N ALA A 76 10.16 12.06 5.92
CA ALA A 76 10.19 11.37 4.63
C ALA A 76 9.04 10.35 4.50
N VAL A 77 8.70 9.62 5.56
CA VAL A 77 7.53 8.72 5.56
C VAL A 77 6.22 9.49 5.30
N LEU A 78 6.04 10.66 5.92
CA LEU A 78 4.87 11.51 5.65
C LEU A 78 4.86 12.06 4.22
N LEU A 79 6.04 12.34 3.64
CA LEU A 79 6.15 12.72 2.23
C LEU A 79 5.74 11.56 1.32
N LEU A 80 6.11 10.31 1.63
CA LEU A 80 5.62 9.12 0.89
C LEU A 80 4.08 9.02 0.97
N GLN A 81 3.50 9.18 2.16
CA GLN A 81 2.03 9.19 2.35
C GLN A 81 1.34 10.31 1.56
N ALA A 82 2.02 11.45 1.39
CA ALA A 82 1.56 12.60 0.61
C ALA A 82 1.84 12.47 -0.90
N GLY A 83 2.42 11.37 -1.37
CA GLY A 83 2.78 11.14 -2.77
C GLY A 83 4.00 11.94 -3.25
N LYS A 84 4.80 12.51 -2.35
CA LYS A 84 6.06 13.19 -2.65
C LYS A 84 7.24 12.20 -2.63
N THR A 85 7.11 11.13 -3.40
CA THR A 85 8.05 10.01 -3.42
C THR A 85 9.47 10.43 -3.79
N GLU A 86 9.64 11.28 -4.80
CA GLU A 86 10.98 11.72 -5.24
C GLU A 86 11.76 12.45 -4.12
N ILE A 87 11.08 13.33 -3.38
CA ILE A 87 11.71 14.10 -2.28
C ILE A 87 12.02 13.17 -1.11
N ALA A 88 11.09 12.26 -0.76
CA ALA A 88 11.32 11.29 0.29
C ALA A 88 12.48 10.35 -0.03
N LEU A 89 12.58 9.90 -1.29
CA LEU A 89 13.63 9.02 -1.76
C LEU A 89 15.01 9.69 -1.64
N ASP A 90 15.15 10.93 -2.13
CA ASP A 90 16.39 11.71 -2.02
C ASP A 90 16.84 11.85 -0.55
N ILE A 91 15.92 12.20 0.34
CA ILE A 91 16.21 12.28 1.78
C ILE A 91 16.68 10.93 2.33
N LEU A 92 15.96 9.85 2.03
CA LEU A 92 16.25 8.52 2.57
C LEU A 92 17.55 7.92 2.02
N GLU A 93 17.92 8.21 0.77
CA GLU A 93 19.22 7.84 0.21
C GLU A 93 20.37 8.51 0.99
N GLN A 94 20.26 9.81 1.26
CA GLN A 94 21.25 10.55 2.05
C GLN A 94 21.34 10.04 3.49
N LEU A 95 20.20 9.73 4.11
CA LEU A 95 20.14 9.12 5.44
C LEU A 95 20.79 7.73 5.47
N SER A 96 20.54 6.90 4.45
CA SER A 96 21.12 5.55 4.33
C SER A 96 22.64 5.58 4.24
N ILE A 97 23.21 6.55 3.52
CA ILE A 97 24.67 6.76 3.44
C ILE A 97 25.26 7.09 4.81
N LYS A 98 24.60 7.94 5.60
CA LYS A 98 25.09 8.38 6.92
C LYS A 98 24.80 7.37 8.04
N HIS A 99 23.75 6.59 7.89
CA HIS A 99 23.26 5.65 8.91
C HIS A 99 22.98 4.26 8.32
N PRO A 100 24.00 3.57 7.75
CA PRO A 100 23.82 2.33 6.98
C PRO A 100 23.39 1.10 7.80
N ASN A 101 23.38 1.21 9.13
CA ASN A 101 22.98 0.14 10.06
C ASN A 101 21.66 0.46 10.80
N ASP A 102 20.96 1.52 10.40
CA ASP A 102 19.64 1.83 10.94
C ASP A 102 18.56 1.10 10.12
N TYR A 103 17.94 0.09 10.74
CA TYR A 103 16.95 -0.75 10.06
C TYR A 103 15.72 0.05 9.61
N GLN A 104 15.34 1.12 10.32
CA GLN A 104 14.18 1.94 9.97
C GLN A 104 14.45 2.73 8.69
N ILE A 105 15.67 3.26 8.55
CA ILE A 105 16.08 3.93 7.31
C ILE A 105 16.12 2.95 6.15
N ALA A 106 16.69 1.75 6.34
CA ALA A 106 16.70 0.72 5.31
C ALA A 106 15.28 0.33 4.87
N ALA A 107 14.37 0.06 5.81
CA ALA A 107 12.98 -0.29 5.51
C ALA A 107 12.21 0.85 4.81
N ASN A 108 12.37 2.09 5.30
CA ASN A 108 11.75 3.27 4.69
C ASN A 108 12.29 3.54 3.29
N LEU A 109 13.60 3.38 3.06
CA LEU A 109 14.23 3.51 1.75
C LEU A 109 13.77 2.42 0.78
N GLY A 110 13.68 1.17 1.24
CA GLY A 110 13.12 0.07 0.44
C GLY A 110 11.68 0.34 0.01
N THR A 111 10.86 0.86 0.92
CA THR A 111 9.48 1.29 0.60
C THR A 111 9.45 2.48 -0.36
N ALA A 112 10.35 3.45 -0.21
CA ALA A 112 10.46 4.58 -1.13
C ALA A 112 10.83 4.13 -2.56
N TYR A 113 11.78 3.18 -2.68
CA TYR A 113 12.13 2.58 -3.98
C TYR A 113 10.97 1.77 -4.58
N GLU A 114 10.21 1.04 -3.76
CA GLU A 114 9.01 0.34 -4.23
C GLU A 114 8.01 1.34 -4.83
N LEU A 115 7.73 2.43 -4.11
CA LEU A 115 6.80 3.48 -4.55
C LEU A 115 7.34 4.27 -5.75
N SER A 116 8.65 4.30 -5.98
CA SER A 116 9.26 4.88 -7.18
C SER A 116 9.34 3.88 -8.35
N GLY A 117 8.89 2.63 -8.15
CA GLY A 117 8.89 1.57 -9.16
C GLY A 117 10.21 0.81 -9.33
N ASN A 118 11.22 1.08 -8.50
CA ASN A 118 12.50 0.36 -8.52
C ASN A 118 12.44 -0.85 -7.57
N ASN A 119 11.82 -1.93 -8.03
CA ASN A 119 11.56 -3.11 -7.20
C ASN A 119 12.84 -3.87 -6.82
N GLU A 120 13.90 -3.77 -7.63
CA GLU A 120 15.20 -4.40 -7.37
C GLU A 120 15.86 -3.77 -6.15
N LYS A 121 16.00 -2.43 -6.14
CA LYS A 121 16.53 -1.72 -4.97
C LYS A 121 15.59 -1.81 -3.78
N ALA A 122 14.28 -1.80 -3.99
CA ALA A 122 13.33 -2.04 -2.92
C ALA A 122 13.63 -3.37 -2.22
N LEU A 123 13.79 -4.45 -2.99
CA LEU A 123 14.08 -5.78 -2.46
C LEU A 123 15.40 -5.82 -1.69
N GLU A 124 16.44 -5.18 -2.23
CA GLU A 124 17.74 -5.06 -1.57
C GLU A 124 17.61 -4.41 -0.18
N TYR A 125 16.98 -3.23 -0.11
CA TYR A 125 16.89 -2.46 1.13
C TYR A 125 15.91 -3.04 2.15
N ILE A 126 14.82 -3.68 1.71
CA ILE A 126 13.92 -4.41 2.61
C ILE A 126 14.62 -5.65 3.18
N LYS A 127 15.36 -6.42 2.37
CA LYS A 127 16.19 -7.52 2.88
C LYS A 127 17.22 -7.03 3.88
N ARG A 128 17.87 -5.89 3.61
CA ARG A 128 18.80 -5.27 4.55
C ARG A 128 18.13 -4.87 5.87
N GLY A 129 16.93 -4.27 5.82
CA GLY A 129 16.15 -3.94 7.02
C GLY A 129 15.81 -5.18 7.85
N LEU A 130 15.38 -6.26 7.18
CA LEU A 130 15.09 -7.55 7.81
C LEU A 130 16.34 -8.19 8.44
N GLU A 131 17.50 -8.12 7.79
CA GLU A 131 18.78 -8.59 8.36
C GLU A 131 19.17 -7.81 9.62
N LEU A 132 18.99 -6.49 9.60
CA LEU A 132 19.33 -5.61 10.73
C LEU A 132 18.36 -5.78 11.91
N ASN A 133 17.08 -6.03 11.63
CA ASN A 133 16.06 -6.27 12.65
C ASN A 133 14.97 -7.26 12.16
N PRO A 134 15.15 -8.57 12.43
CA PRO A 134 14.20 -9.60 12.05
C PRO A 134 12.81 -9.48 12.69
N ASP A 135 12.70 -8.78 13.83
CA ASP A 135 11.45 -8.62 14.58
C ASP A 135 10.69 -7.34 14.20
N SER A 136 11.21 -6.54 13.26
CA SER A 136 10.55 -5.34 12.76
C SER A 136 9.15 -5.66 12.19
N HIS A 137 8.20 -4.76 12.44
CA HIS A 137 6.78 -4.92 12.09
C HIS A 137 6.15 -6.25 12.58
N GLY A 138 6.59 -6.78 13.72
CA GLY A 138 6.10 -8.07 14.23
C GLY A 138 6.68 -9.28 13.48
N GLY A 139 7.84 -9.10 12.86
CA GLY A 139 8.52 -10.09 12.03
C GLY A 139 7.83 -10.35 10.70
N SER A 140 7.07 -9.39 10.18
CA SER A 140 6.26 -9.54 8.97
C SER A 140 6.99 -9.20 7.67
N GLU A 141 8.23 -8.71 7.72
CA GLU A 141 8.98 -8.23 6.54
C GLU A 141 9.20 -9.30 5.46
N TRP A 142 9.12 -10.59 5.81
CA TRP A 142 9.17 -11.67 4.82
C TRP A 142 8.02 -11.58 3.79
N VAL A 143 6.86 -11.02 4.17
CA VAL A 143 5.73 -10.78 3.26
C VAL A 143 6.11 -9.67 2.26
N HIS A 144 6.78 -8.61 2.71
CA HIS A 144 7.25 -7.54 1.82
C HIS A 144 8.30 -8.05 0.84
N VAL A 145 9.23 -8.89 1.31
CA VAL A 145 10.20 -9.59 0.47
C VAL A 145 9.48 -10.45 -0.59
N ALA A 146 8.57 -11.32 -0.19
CA ALA A 146 7.83 -12.19 -1.11
C ALA A 146 7.02 -11.40 -2.15
N LEU A 147 6.42 -10.29 -1.73
CA LEU A 147 5.71 -9.35 -2.59
C LEU A 147 6.64 -8.76 -3.66
N LEU A 148 7.80 -8.26 -3.27
CA LEU A 148 8.76 -7.65 -4.18
C LEU A 148 9.35 -8.68 -5.15
N GLU A 149 9.65 -9.89 -4.67
CA GLU A 149 10.06 -11.01 -5.52
C GLU A 149 8.97 -11.38 -6.53
N ALA A 150 7.70 -11.39 -6.12
CA ALA A 150 6.57 -11.61 -7.01
C ALA A 150 6.41 -10.48 -8.05
N LYS A 151 6.62 -9.22 -7.67
CA LYS A 151 6.63 -8.08 -8.61
C LYS A 151 7.71 -8.24 -9.69
N LEU A 152 8.93 -8.60 -9.28
CA LEU A 152 10.03 -8.85 -10.22
C LEU A 152 9.71 -10.01 -11.17
N LYS A 153 9.15 -11.11 -10.63
CA LYS A 153 8.76 -12.26 -11.45
C LYS A 153 7.60 -11.96 -12.40
N LEU A 154 6.63 -11.13 -12.00
CA LEU A 154 5.55 -10.69 -12.88
C LEU A 154 6.03 -9.79 -14.02
N ALA A 155 7.09 -8.99 -13.78
CA ALA A 155 7.69 -8.17 -14.83
C ALA A 155 8.37 -9.05 -15.91
N GLU A 156 8.90 -10.21 -15.52
CA GLU A 156 9.48 -11.22 -16.42
C GLU A 156 8.41 -12.10 -17.09
N ASP A 157 7.41 -12.54 -16.32
CA ASP A 157 6.35 -13.46 -16.73
C ASP A 157 5.00 -13.03 -16.12
N SER A 158 4.14 -12.45 -16.96
CA SER A 158 2.80 -12.00 -16.57
C SER A 158 1.87 -13.12 -16.11
N THR A 159 2.24 -14.39 -16.33
CA THR A 159 1.48 -15.57 -15.90
C THR A 159 1.95 -16.14 -14.56
N TYR A 160 2.94 -15.52 -13.91
CA TYR A 160 3.54 -16.00 -12.65
C TYR A 160 2.52 -16.33 -11.55
N LEU A 161 1.43 -15.55 -11.43
CA LEU A 161 0.37 -15.76 -10.44
C LEU A 161 -0.81 -16.63 -10.93
N LYS A 162 -0.72 -17.27 -12.11
CA LYS A 162 -1.85 -18.03 -12.66
C LYS A 162 -2.21 -19.28 -11.85
N ASN A 163 -1.20 -19.92 -11.25
CA ASN A 163 -1.35 -21.20 -10.53
C ASN A 163 -0.80 -21.14 -9.10
N ARG A 164 -0.60 -19.94 -8.57
CA ARG A 164 -0.05 -19.70 -7.23
C ARG A 164 -0.44 -18.31 -6.76
N THR A 165 -0.44 -18.13 -5.44
CA THR A 165 -0.49 -16.80 -4.84
C THR A 165 0.91 -16.23 -4.66
N VAL A 166 0.99 -14.95 -4.27
CA VAL A 166 2.23 -14.25 -3.94
C VAL A 166 2.99 -15.00 -2.86
N LEU A 167 2.31 -15.40 -1.78
CA LEU A 167 2.97 -16.11 -0.68
C LEU A 167 3.05 -17.62 -0.91
N ASN A 168 2.14 -18.19 -1.70
CA ASN A 168 2.06 -19.62 -1.98
C ASN A 168 2.18 -20.46 -0.68
N LEU A 169 1.36 -20.09 0.31
CA LEU A 169 1.42 -20.66 1.66
C LEU A 169 1.14 -22.16 1.65
N THR A 170 1.82 -22.89 2.52
CA THR A 170 1.46 -24.27 2.84
C THR A 170 0.23 -24.31 3.74
N GLN A 171 -0.50 -25.41 3.77
CA GLN A 171 -1.63 -25.59 4.70
C GLN A 171 -1.25 -25.34 6.16
N ALA A 172 -0.02 -25.70 6.56
CA ALA A 172 0.47 -25.45 7.91
C ALA A 172 0.60 -23.95 8.20
N GLN A 173 1.08 -23.17 7.24
CA GLN A 173 1.20 -21.71 7.36
C GLN A 173 -0.17 -21.02 7.32
N GLU A 174 -1.09 -21.49 6.48
CA GLU A 174 -2.47 -20.97 6.47
C GLU A 174 -3.20 -21.17 7.81
N ASN A 175 -2.82 -22.21 8.56
CA ASN A 175 -3.36 -22.52 9.88
C ASN A 175 -2.58 -21.85 11.03
N ASP A 176 -1.55 -21.05 10.74
CA ASP A 176 -0.74 -20.37 11.75
C ASP A 176 -1.26 -18.95 11.99
N ALA A 177 -1.77 -18.69 13.21
CA ALA A 177 -2.27 -17.38 13.60
C ALA A 177 -1.19 -16.28 13.51
N LYS A 178 0.10 -16.61 13.69
CA LYS A 178 1.19 -15.65 13.52
C LYS A 178 1.34 -15.23 12.05
N VAL A 179 1.15 -16.14 11.12
CA VAL A 179 1.16 -15.84 9.68
C VAL A 179 -0.01 -14.92 9.32
N LEU A 180 -1.21 -15.19 9.87
CA LEU A 180 -2.36 -14.30 9.72
C LEU A 180 -2.03 -12.87 10.19
N ASP A 181 -1.48 -12.72 11.40
CA ASP A 181 -1.16 -11.41 11.97
C ASP A 181 -0.13 -10.65 11.14
N GLN A 182 0.95 -11.33 10.73
CA GLN A 182 2.01 -10.75 9.92
C GLN A 182 1.49 -10.31 8.54
N LEU A 183 0.66 -11.12 7.91
CA LEU A 183 0.04 -10.79 6.63
C LEU A 183 -0.93 -9.62 6.77
N LEU A 184 -1.73 -9.59 7.84
CA LEU A 184 -2.68 -8.52 8.10
C LEU A 184 -2.00 -7.17 8.33
N ILE A 185 -0.85 -7.14 9.03
CA ILE A 185 -0.01 -5.94 9.19
C ILE A 185 0.38 -5.39 7.82
N GLN A 186 0.96 -6.25 6.98
CA GLN A 186 1.56 -5.85 5.71
C GLN A 186 0.51 -5.44 4.67
N VAL A 187 -0.63 -6.15 4.60
CA VAL A 187 -1.76 -5.75 3.75
C VAL A 187 -2.31 -4.39 4.20
N ARG A 188 -2.43 -4.13 5.50
CA ARG A 188 -2.97 -2.86 6.02
C ARG A 188 -2.06 -1.67 5.75
N GLU A 189 -0.75 -1.84 5.90
CA GLU A 189 0.22 -0.77 5.63
C GLU A 189 0.25 -0.37 4.15
N ARG A 190 0.03 -1.33 3.25
CA ARG A 190 0.10 -1.14 1.80
C ARG A 190 -1.21 -0.70 1.16
N PHE A 191 -2.34 -1.10 1.73
CA PHE A 191 -3.66 -0.77 1.19
C PHE A 191 -3.82 0.70 0.74
N PRO A 192 -3.45 1.73 1.54
CA PRO A 192 -3.61 3.13 1.13
C PRO A 192 -2.65 3.59 0.03
N PHE A 193 -1.59 2.83 -0.25
CA PHE A 193 -0.67 3.08 -1.38
C PHE A 193 -1.15 2.41 -2.67
N CYS A 194 -1.89 1.30 -2.58
CA CYS A 194 -2.36 0.50 -3.72
C CYS A 194 -3.83 0.81 -4.06
N LYS A 195 -4.06 1.82 -4.90
CA LYS A 195 -5.41 2.16 -5.38
C LYS A 195 -5.86 1.14 -6.44
N GLY A 196 -7.02 0.51 -6.27
CA GLY A 196 -7.63 -0.34 -7.30
C GLY A 196 -8.18 0.47 -8.49
N PRO A 197 -8.60 -0.17 -9.60
CA PRO A 197 -8.50 -1.60 -9.91
C PRO A 197 -7.17 -1.98 -10.61
N ASN A 198 -6.88 -3.28 -10.70
CA ASN A 198 -5.75 -3.90 -11.42
C ASN A 198 -4.41 -3.97 -10.67
N ASP A 199 -4.46 -4.25 -9.36
CA ASP A 199 -3.26 -4.65 -8.62
C ASP A 199 -3.30 -6.16 -8.35
N PRO A 200 -2.66 -7.00 -9.20
CA PRO A 200 -2.68 -8.45 -9.06
C PRO A 200 -1.94 -8.92 -7.80
N ILE A 201 -0.99 -8.13 -7.30
CA ILE A 201 -0.25 -8.43 -6.07
C ILE A 201 -1.18 -8.25 -4.87
N MET A 202 -1.85 -7.11 -4.75
CA MET A 202 -2.80 -6.88 -3.65
C MET A 202 -4.01 -7.81 -3.72
N ALA A 203 -4.52 -8.11 -4.92
CA ALA A 203 -5.54 -9.14 -5.13
C ALA A 203 -5.08 -10.49 -4.55
N SER A 204 -3.87 -10.93 -4.90
CA SER A 204 -3.32 -12.21 -4.46
C SER A 204 -3.06 -12.26 -2.94
N LEU A 205 -2.53 -11.18 -2.35
CA LEU A 205 -2.32 -11.09 -0.90
C LEU A 205 -3.63 -11.11 -0.11
N LEU A 206 -4.71 -10.52 -0.66
CA LEU A 206 -6.04 -10.62 -0.05
C LEU A 206 -6.61 -12.03 -0.15
N ILE A 207 -6.25 -12.82 -1.17
CA ILE A 207 -6.60 -14.24 -1.25
C ILE A 207 -5.84 -15.02 -0.18
N ASP A 208 -4.52 -14.85 -0.08
CA ASP A 208 -3.70 -15.44 1.00
C ASP A 208 -4.25 -15.09 2.39
N LEU A 209 -4.64 -13.83 2.59
CA LEU A 209 -5.22 -13.33 3.84
C LEU A 209 -6.59 -13.95 4.11
N GLY A 210 -7.43 -14.08 3.08
CA GLY A 210 -8.72 -14.73 3.18
C GLY A 210 -8.61 -16.20 3.55
N ASP A 211 -7.64 -16.92 2.98
CA ASP A 211 -7.36 -18.31 3.32
C ASP A 211 -6.94 -18.41 4.79
N CYS A 212 -6.00 -17.58 5.25
CA CYS A 212 -5.60 -17.54 6.66
C CYS A 212 -6.79 -17.26 7.60
N PHE A 213 -7.62 -16.26 7.29
CA PHE A 213 -8.82 -15.96 8.10
C PHE A 213 -9.80 -17.12 8.13
N ALA A 214 -10.05 -17.78 7.00
CA ALA A 214 -10.98 -18.92 6.94
C ALA A 214 -10.49 -20.07 7.81
N ASN A 215 -9.17 -20.29 7.85
CA ASN A 215 -8.55 -21.37 8.61
C ASN A 215 -8.44 -21.09 10.11
N THR A 216 -8.27 -19.83 10.53
CA THR A 216 -7.82 -19.53 11.90
C THR A 216 -8.73 -18.62 12.71
N ALA A 217 -9.68 -17.89 12.10
CA ALA A 217 -10.38 -16.84 12.84
C ALA A 217 -11.82 -16.55 12.41
N SER A 218 -12.07 -16.30 11.13
CA SER A 218 -13.34 -15.68 10.71
C SER A 218 -13.69 -15.94 9.25
N LEU A 219 -14.72 -16.76 9.04
CA LEU A 219 -15.35 -16.96 7.73
C LEU A 219 -15.95 -15.66 7.17
N GLU A 220 -16.54 -14.80 8.00
CA GLU A 220 -17.11 -13.54 7.52
C GLU A 220 -16.04 -12.60 6.94
N VAL A 221 -14.88 -12.49 7.60
CA VAL A 221 -13.75 -11.67 7.13
C VAL A 221 -13.05 -12.34 5.94
N ALA A 222 -12.87 -13.65 5.96
CA ALA A 222 -12.32 -14.40 4.83
C ALA A 222 -13.09 -14.13 3.54
N LYS A 223 -14.42 -14.25 3.60
CA LYS A 223 -15.30 -13.91 2.46
C LYS A 223 -15.09 -12.47 2.01
N THR A 224 -15.00 -11.53 2.95
CA THR A 224 -14.75 -10.13 2.62
C THR A 224 -13.39 -9.94 1.95
N CYS A 225 -12.31 -10.60 2.40
CA CYS A 225 -11.02 -10.53 1.74
C CYS A 225 -11.11 -11.00 0.27
N TYR A 226 -11.78 -12.12 0.00
CA TYR A 226 -12.02 -12.57 -1.38
C TYR A 226 -12.88 -11.61 -2.20
N GLU A 227 -13.92 -11.03 -1.58
CA GLU A 227 -14.76 -10.02 -2.24
C GLU A 227 -13.98 -8.73 -2.56
N ILE A 228 -13.05 -8.29 -1.70
CA ILE A 228 -12.16 -7.15 -1.99
C ILE A 228 -11.20 -7.52 -3.11
N ALA A 229 -10.56 -8.70 -3.06
CA ALA A 229 -9.68 -9.17 -4.12
C ALA A 229 -10.40 -9.14 -5.48
N HIS A 230 -11.61 -9.68 -5.54
CA HIS A 230 -12.43 -9.75 -6.74
C HIS A 230 -12.97 -8.38 -7.20
N HIS A 231 -13.71 -7.68 -6.34
CA HIS A 231 -14.45 -6.47 -6.74
C HIS A 231 -13.61 -5.19 -6.71
N TYR A 232 -12.61 -5.10 -5.84
CA TYR A 232 -11.80 -3.88 -5.69
C TYR A 232 -10.49 -3.96 -6.46
N TYR A 233 -9.80 -5.11 -6.43
CA TYR A 233 -8.52 -5.27 -7.11
C TYR A 233 -8.57 -6.01 -8.45
N GLY A 234 -9.69 -6.68 -8.78
CA GLY A 234 -9.92 -7.30 -10.08
C GLY A 234 -9.37 -8.73 -10.21
N ALA A 235 -9.29 -9.48 -9.11
CA ALA A 235 -8.95 -10.90 -9.14
C ALA A 235 -9.92 -11.72 -10.02
N SER A 236 -9.42 -12.80 -10.63
CA SER A 236 -10.23 -13.64 -11.51
C SER A 236 -11.38 -14.31 -10.77
N SER A 237 -12.59 -14.27 -11.35
CA SER A 237 -13.75 -15.03 -10.84
C SER A 237 -13.45 -16.53 -10.71
N THR A 238 -12.64 -17.09 -11.60
CA THR A 238 -12.26 -18.51 -11.55
C THR A 238 -11.49 -18.88 -10.28
N GLU A 239 -10.81 -17.91 -9.66
CA GLU A 239 -10.06 -18.09 -8.43
C GLU A 239 -10.89 -17.74 -7.19
N THR A 240 -11.61 -16.60 -7.22
CA THR A 240 -12.32 -16.09 -6.04
C THR A 240 -13.70 -16.71 -5.84
N ASP A 241 -14.46 -17.01 -6.90
CA ASP A 241 -15.85 -17.47 -6.76
C ASP A 241 -15.96 -18.82 -6.03
N PRO A 242 -15.11 -19.84 -6.30
CA PRO A 242 -15.15 -21.09 -5.55
C PRO A 242 -14.88 -20.88 -4.06
N LYS A 243 -13.94 -20.00 -3.71
CA LYS A 243 -13.61 -19.67 -2.31
C LYS A 243 -14.77 -18.95 -1.61
N ILE A 244 -15.38 -17.97 -2.28
CA ILE A 244 -16.55 -17.23 -1.77
C ILE A 244 -17.74 -18.17 -1.54
N GLU A 245 -18.05 -19.04 -2.51
CA GLU A 245 -19.17 -19.98 -2.39
C GLU A 245 -18.93 -21.04 -1.31
N LYS A 246 -17.68 -21.51 -1.17
CA LYS A 246 -17.32 -22.43 -0.08
C LYS A 246 -17.53 -21.80 1.29
N VAL A 247 -17.09 -20.56 1.47
CA VAL A 247 -17.31 -19.84 2.72
C VAL A 247 -18.81 -19.61 2.98
N LYS A 248 -19.59 -19.24 1.96
CA LYS A 248 -21.05 -19.09 2.09
C LYS A 248 -21.73 -20.40 2.52
N GLU A 249 -21.28 -21.55 1.99
CA GLU A 249 -21.77 -22.87 2.42
C GLU A 249 -21.50 -23.11 3.91
N LEU A 250 -20.26 -22.89 4.36
CA LEU A 250 -19.87 -23.05 5.77
C LEU A 250 -20.66 -22.09 6.69
N LEU A 251 -20.82 -20.83 6.28
CA LEU A 251 -21.62 -19.84 7.02
C LEU A 251 -23.08 -20.31 7.20
N ARG A 252 -23.69 -20.91 6.16
CA ARG A 252 -25.03 -21.51 6.24
C ARG A 252 -25.05 -22.74 7.14
N GLN A 253 -24.07 -23.63 7.02
CA GLN A 253 -23.93 -24.82 7.86
C GLN A 253 -23.87 -24.45 9.35
N TYR A 254 -23.17 -23.38 9.70
CA TYR A 254 -23.02 -22.93 11.09
C TYR A 254 -24.09 -21.92 11.54
N SER A 255 -25.08 -21.59 10.71
CA SER A 255 -26.07 -20.53 11.01
C SER A 255 -26.87 -20.77 12.30
N GLY A 256 -27.09 -22.02 12.69
CA GLY A 256 -27.78 -22.40 13.93
C GLY A 256 -26.86 -22.70 15.11
N ARG A 257 -25.53 -22.55 14.98
CA ARG A 257 -24.60 -22.75 16.11
C ARG A 257 -24.59 -21.51 17.00
N SER A 258 -24.90 -21.71 18.28
CA SER A 258 -24.76 -20.73 19.36
C SER A 258 -23.55 -21.05 20.24
N LEU A 259 -22.99 -20.00 20.88
CA LEU A 259 -22.03 -20.15 21.98
C LEU A 259 -22.75 -20.67 23.24
N ASP A 260 -23.13 -21.94 23.27
CA ASP A 260 -23.74 -22.58 24.45
C ASP A 260 -22.70 -23.37 25.27
N GLN A 261 -21.47 -22.87 25.41
CA GLN A 261 -20.41 -23.57 26.15
C GLN A 261 -19.87 -22.76 27.36
N PRO A 262 -19.96 -23.34 28.59
CA PRO A 262 -19.41 -22.75 29.82
C PRO A 262 -17.90 -22.47 29.81
N ALA A 263 -17.15 -23.08 28.87
CA ALA A 263 -15.70 -22.93 28.80
C ALA A 263 -15.27 -21.51 28.37
N MET A 264 -16.03 -20.86 27.49
CA MET A 264 -15.68 -19.54 26.91
C MET A 264 -16.29 -18.35 27.66
N GLN A 265 -17.31 -18.55 28.52
CA GLN A 265 -17.76 -17.51 29.47
C GLN A 265 -16.65 -17.07 30.43
N ARG A 266 -15.62 -17.91 30.65
CA ARG A 266 -14.45 -17.58 31.48
C ARG A 266 -13.41 -16.72 30.74
N GLU A 267 -13.33 -16.80 29.41
CA GLU A 267 -12.41 -16.01 28.59
C GLU A 267 -13.03 -14.69 28.11
N HIS A 268 -14.33 -14.68 27.80
CA HIS A 268 -15.01 -13.52 27.21
C HIS A 268 -15.83 -12.71 28.21
N GLY A 269 -15.79 -13.04 29.50
CA GLY A 269 -16.50 -12.33 30.55
C GLY A 269 -18.00 -12.65 30.63
N GLU A 270 -18.64 -12.19 31.70
CA GLU A 270 -20.08 -12.30 31.89
C GLU A 270 -20.79 -11.31 30.93
N GLY A 271 -21.58 -11.81 29.97
CA GLY A 271 -22.25 -10.97 28.97
C GLY A 271 -23.02 -11.74 27.90
N MET A 272 -23.78 -11.02 27.07
CA MET A 272 -24.50 -11.58 25.91
C MET A 272 -23.53 -11.75 24.74
N HIS A 273 -23.57 -12.90 24.07
CA HIS A 273 -22.65 -13.20 22.97
C HIS A 273 -23.41 -13.32 21.65
N ASN A 274 -23.05 -12.47 20.68
CA ASN A 274 -23.71 -12.40 19.38
C ASN A 274 -22.75 -12.82 18.27
N ARG A 275 -23.21 -13.68 17.36
CA ARG A 275 -22.40 -14.01 16.19
C ARG A 275 -22.21 -12.77 15.34
N MET A 276 -21.01 -12.57 14.80
CA MET A 276 -20.79 -11.58 13.78
C MET A 276 -21.73 -11.83 12.60
N SER A 277 -22.51 -10.81 12.26
CA SER A 277 -23.49 -10.88 11.17
C SER A 277 -22.83 -10.57 9.82
N ARG A 278 -23.65 -10.53 8.76
CA ARG A 278 -23.20 -10.23 7.39
C ARG A 278 -22.28 -9.01 7.35
N LEU A 279 -21.03 -9.24 6.97
CA LEU A 279 -20.02 -8.22 6.65
C LEU A 279 -19.95 -8.07 5.11
N PRO A 280 -20.48 -6.98 4.53
CA PRO A 280 -20.25 -6.63 3.14
C PRO A 280 -18.84 -6.04 2.98
N TYR A 281 -18.16 -6.35 1.88
CA TYR A 281 -16.78 -5.90 1.70
C TYR A 281 -16.61 -4.38 1.74
N GLN A 282 -17.61 -3.60 1.31
CA GLN A 282 -17.56 -2.14 1.35
C GLN A 282 -17.44 -1.59 2.78
N LYS A 283 -17.91 -2.32 3.80
CA LYS A 283 -17.74 -1.92 5.21
C LYS A 283 -16.31 -2.15 5.72
N MET A 284 -15.50 -2.90 4.98
CA MET A 284 -14.08 -3.11 5.28
C MET A 284 -13.18 -2.19 4.46
N LEU A 285 -13.75 -1.21 3.75
CA LEU A 285 -13.02 -0.16 3.05
C LEU A 285 -13.34 1.17 3.72
N ASP A 286 -12.31 1.84 4.24
CA ASP A 286 -12.44 3.13 4.93
C ASP A 286 -11.75 4.24 4.14
N ASP A 287 -12.47 5.33 3.90
CA ASP A 287 -11.94 6.53 3.28
C ASP A 287 -11.53 7.51 4.38
N ASN A 288 -10.22 7.68 4.55
CA ASN A 288 -9.66 8.56 5.57
C ASN A 288 -9.51 10.01 5.14
N ASN A 289 -9.91 10.34 3.90
CA ASN A 289 -9.93 11.69 3.36
C ASN A 289 -11.25 12.00 2.63
N PRO A 290 -12.42 11.79 3.27
CA PRO A 290 -13.71 11.84 2.60
C PRO A 290 -14.06 13.26 2.10
N ASP A 291 -13.50 14.29 2.72
CA ASP A 291 -13.69 15.68 2.34
C ASP A 291 -12.80 16.09 1.14
N GLY A 292 -11.95 15.19 0.63
CA GLY A 292 -11.02 15.47 -0.46
C GLY A 292 -9.99 16.54 -0.10
N TYR A 293 -9.55 16.61 1.17
CA TYR A 293 -8.61 17.64 1.62
C TYR A 293 -7.28 17.53 0.85
N GLU A 294 -6.83 18.65 0.30
CA GLU A 294 -5.53 18.78 -0.36
C GLU A 294 -4.53 19.47 0.57
N ILE A 295 -3.33 18.90 0.68
CA ILE A 295 -2.26 19.44 1.51
C ILE A 295 -1.85 20.81 0.98
N ASN A 296 -1.85 21.82 1.86
CA ASN A 296 -1.34 23.15 1.53
C ASN A 296 0.19 23.18 1.59
N TRP A 297 0.82 22.89 0.44
CA TRP A 297 2.27 22.86 0.29
C TRP A 297 2.97 24.21 0.51
N SER A 298 2.25 25.34 0.53
CA SER A 298 2.86 26.63 0.91
C SER A 298 3.22 26.71 2.40
N LEU A 299 2.65 25.83 3.23
CA LEU A 299 2.88 25.78 4.68
C LEU A 299 3.85 24.68 5.10
N VAL A 300 4.35 23.89 4.14
CA VAL A 300 5.11 22.66 4.37
C VAL A 300 6.39 22.69 3.56
N GLN A 301 7.53 22.44 4.21
CA GLN A 301 8.80 22.33 3.50
C GLN A 301 8.82 21.08 2.60
N SER A 302 9.20 21.26 1.34
CA SER A 302 9.27 20.18 0.33
C SER A 302 10.57 20.20 -0.48
N ASN A 303 11.54 21.04 -0.11
CA ASN A 303 12.88 21.00 -0.66
C ASN A 303 13.79 20.09 0.21
N ALA A 304 14.33 19.04 -0.40
CA ALA A 304 15.17 18.06 0.28
C ALA A 304 16.43 18.69 0.91
N ASP A 305 17.11 19.62 0.22
CA ASP A 305 18.32 20.27 0.75
C ASP A 305 18.06 21.05 2.04
N SER A 306 16.92 21.75 2.10
CA SER A 306 16.51 22.49 3.29
C SER A 306 16.24 21.54 4.46
N LEU A 307 15.59 20.41 4.19
CA LEU A 307 15.27 19.39 5.20
C LEU A 307 16.54 18.68 5.71
N LEU A 308 17.44 18.31 4.81
CA LEU A 308 18.75 17.74 5.13
C LEU A 308 19.58 18.72 5.97
N ASN A 309 19.61 20.00 5.59
CA ASN A 309 20.30 21.04 6.35
C ASN A 309 19.73 21.19 7.78
N TRP A 310 18.40 21.22 7.93
CA TRP A 310 17.78 21.27 9.25
C TRP A 310 18.12 20.05 10.11
N ALA A 311 18.27 18.86 9.50
CA ALA A 311 18.73 17.67 10.20
C ALA A 311 20.26 17.61 10.40
N GLY A 312 21.03 18.60 9.95
CA GLY A 312 22.49 18.59 10.02
C GLY A 312 23.16 17.55 9.13
N ILE A 313 22.49 17.08 8.09
CA ILE A 313 23.01 16.11 7.12
C ILE A 313 23.63 16.85 5.94
N GLU A 314 24.94 16.73 5.79
CA GLU A 314 25.63 17.19 4.59
C GLU A 314 25.34 16.24 3.43
N ARG A 315 24.82 16.79 2.32
CA ARG A 315 24.52 16.04 1.10
C ARG A 315 25.81 15.42 0.55
N PHE A 316 25.81 14.11 0.40
CA PHE A 316 26.78 13.40 -0.39
C PHE A 316 26.40 13.47 -1.86
N ILE A 317 27.32 14.00 -2.67
CA ILE A 317 27.23 14.02 -4.13
C ILE A 317 28.30 13.03 -4.61
N PRO A 318 27.93 11.86 -5.16
CA PRO A 318 28.92 10.96 -5.73
C PRO A 318 29.66 11.69 -6.87
N PRO A 319 30.97 11.47 -7.02
CA PRO A 319 31.70 12.01 -8.16
C PRO A 319 31.04 11.53 -9.45
N VAL A 320 30.77 12.46 -10.38
CA VAL A 320 30.23 12.13 -11.70
C VAL A 320 31.21 11.15 -12.36
N GLU A 321 30.79 9.90 -12.56
CA GLU A 321 31.54 8.98 -13.41
C GLU A 321 31.59 9.61 -14.80
N LYS A 322 32.81 10.00 -15.22
CA LYS A 322 33.04 10.33 -16.62
C LYS A 322 32.90 9.01 -17.37
N GLU A 323 31.78 8.81 -18.04
CA GLU A 323 31.71 7.80 -19.10
C GLU A 323 32.84 8.12 -20.09
N GLU A 324 33.87 7.28 -20.12
CA GLU A 324 34.83 7.26 -21.21
C GLU A 324 34.05 6.84 -22.46
N VAL A 325 33.64 7.84 -23.24
CA VAL A 325 33.16 7.61 -24.60
C VAL A 325 34.36 7.08 -25.38
N ASP A 326 34.43 5.75 -25.49
CA ASP A 326 35.41 5.04 -26.29
C ASP A 326 35.14 5.38 -27.77
N THR A 327 35.79 6.45 -28.25
CA THR A 327 35.75 6.83 -29.66
C THR A 327 36.53 5.79 -30.46
N LEU A 328 35.84 4.71 -30.85
CA LEU A 328 36.31 3.84 -31.92
C LEU A 328 36.41 4.66 -33.20
N ALA A 329 37.63 5.08 -33.51
CA ALA A 329 38.03 5.65 -34.78
C ALA A 329 37.76 4.63 -35.89
N VAL A 330 36.65 4.78 -36.60
CA VAL A 330 36.46 4.15 -37.91
C VAL A 330 37.25 4.97 -38.92
N SER A 331 38.51 4.57 -39.14
CA SER A 331 39.25 4.92 -40.34
C SER A 331 38.68 4.11 -41.51
N SER A 332 37.86 4.74 -42.34
CA SER A 332 37.65 4.27 -43.71
C SER A 332 38.20 5.34 -44.66
N GLU A 333 39.42 5.10 -45.10
CA GLU A 333 39.96 5.68 -46.33
C GLU A 333 39.00 5.35 -47.47
N THR A 334 38.56 6.35 -48.23
CA THR A 334 38.20 6.12 -49.63
C THR A 334 38.57 7.34 -50.44
N SER A 335 39.51 7.09 -51.35
CA SER A 335 40.20 8.00 -52.23
C SER A 335 39.28 8.76 -53.18
N VAL A 336 39.53 10.05 -53.30
CA VAL A 336 39.09 10.92 -54.39
C VAL A 336 39.71 10.45 -55.71
N GLN A 337 38.89 10.33 -56.76
CA GLN A 337 39.37 10.36 -58.14
C GLN A 337 38.58 11.41 -58.92
N SER A 338 39.33 12.33 -59.53
CA SER A 338 38.89 13.50 -60.27
C SER A 338 38.89 13.21 -61.78
N SER A 339 37.90 13.75 -62.51
CA SER A 339 38.06 14.09 -63.93
C SER A 339 37.19 15.31 -64.29
N LYS A 340 37.77 16.21 -65.10
CA LYS A 340 37.33 17.57 -65.45
C LYS A 340 36.38 17.65 -66.68
N GLU A 341 35.64 18.78 -66.71
CA GLU A 341 35.22 19.66 -67.84
C GLU A 341 34.80 19.08 -69.20
N ASP A 342 33.64 19.48 -69.75
CA ASP A 342 33.50 20.62 -70.70
C ASP A 342 32.05 20.75 -71.27
N ASP A 343 31.78 21.94 -71.81
CA ASP A 343 30.59 22.70 -72.15
C ASP A 343 29.80 22.28 -73.43
N SER A 344 28.47 22.47 -73.47
CA SER A 344 27.67 22.84 -74.67
C SER A 344 26.16 23.00 -74.39
N THR A 345 25.60 24.13 -74.84
CA THR A 345 24.18 24.60 -74.78
C THR A 345 23.40 24.23 -76.08
N PRO A 346 22.13 24.64 -76.35
CA PRO A 346 20.86 24.85 -75.57
C PRO A 346 19.61 24.18 -76.24
N ILE A 347 18.36 24.61 -75.89
CA ILE A 347 17.04 24.57 -76.64
C ILE A 347 15.99 23.49 -76.19
N TRP A 348 14.68 23.68 -75.89
CA TRP A 348 13.65 24.75 -75.72
C TRP A 348 12.30 24.09 -75.21
N ILE A 349 11.45 24.83 -74.43
CA ILE A 349 9.94 24.81 -74.35
C ILE A 349 9.24 23.67 -73.52
N TYR A 350 8.30 23.88 -72.56
CA TYR A 350 7.09 24.73 -72.49
C TYR A 350 6.81 25.43 -71.13
N LEU A 351 6.31 26.66 -71.23
CA LEU A 351 5.44 27.48 -70.33
C LEU A 351 4.16 26.71 -69.88
N THR A 352 3.38 27.01 -68.82
CA THR A 352 2.90 28.23 -68.10
C THR A 352 2.44 27.81 -66.67
N ILE A 353 2.83 28.41 -65.54
CA ILE A 353 2.38 29.65 -64.85
C ILE A 353 0.86 29.83 -64.65
N GLY A 354 0.45 29.91 -63.37
CA GLY A 354 -0.64 30.79 -62.86
C GLY A 354 -1.41 30.19 -61.65
N VAL A 355 -1.19 30.52 -60.35
CA VAL A 355 -1.36 31.81 -59.61
C VAL A 355 -2.87 32.21 -59.66
N PHE A 356 -3.69 32.42 -58.61
CA PHE A 356 -3.57 32.93 -57.23
C PHE A 356 -4.96 32.77 -56.52
N VAL A 357 -5.01 32.45 -55.21
CA VAL A 357 -5.37 33.34 -54.06
C VAL A 357 -6.87 33.54 -53.72
N LEU A 358 -7.21 33.01 -52.53
CA LEU A 358 -7.84 33.67 -51.37
C LEU A 358 -9.30 34.18 -51.44
N GLY A 359 -10.09 33.85 -50.42
CA GLY A 359 -11.38 34.53 -50.17
C GLY A 359 -12.33 33.87 -49.16
N THR A 360 -11.95 33.87 -47.88
CA THR A 360 -12.78 34.13 -46.68
C THR A 360 -14.33 34.01 -46.68
N VAL A 361 -14.85 33.21 -45.71
CA VAL A 361 -15.74 33.63 -44.58
C VAL A 361 -17.28 33.79 -44.78
N ILE A 362 -18.03 33.08 -43.90
CA ILE A 362 -19.41 33.30 -43.35
C ILE A 362 -20.60 32.97 -44.29
N VAL A 363 -21.57 32.12 -43.91
CA VAL A 363 -22.89 32.40 -43.25
C VAL A 363 -23.51 31.02 -42.88
N ILE A 364 -23.73 30.61 -41.62
CA ILE A 364 -24.84 30.89 -40.67
C ILE A 364 -26.27 30.52 -41.17
N LEU A 365 -26.91 29.57 -40.45
CA LEU A 365 -28.37 29.32 -40.32
C LEU A 365 -29.12 28.78 -41.57
N THR A 366 -29.72 27.59 -41.58
CA THR A 366 -30.91 27.18 -40.82
C THR A 366 -31.32 25.78 -41.28
N LYS A 367 -31.73 24.89 -40.36
CA LYS A 367 -33.11 24.32 -40.33
C LYS A 367 -33.26 23.24 -39.25
N ARG A 368 -33.98 23.63 -38.21
CA ARG A 368 -34.86 22.77 -37.39
C ARG A 368 -35.94 22.11 -38.27
N LYS A 369 -36.54 21.04 -37.71
CA LYS A 369 -37.74 20.25 -38.10
C LYS A 369 -37.47 19.18 -39.18
N LYS A 370 -37.85 17.91 -39.01
CA LYS A 370 -38.96 17.27 -38.29
C LYS A 370 -38.67 15.76 -38.18
N GLY A 371 -39.20 15.10 -37.15
CA GLY A 371 -39.20 13.65 -36.97
C GLY A 371 -39.32 13.32 -35.50
#